data_AF-A0A7J2LF96-F1
#
_entry.id   AF-A0A7J2LF96-F1
#
_cell.length_a   1.000
_cell.length_b   1.000
_cell.length_c   1.000
_cell.angle_alpha   90.00
_cell.angle_beta   90.00
_cell.angle_gamma   90.00
#
_symmetry.space_group_name_H-M   'P 1'
#
loop_
_entity.id
_entity.type
_entity.pdbx_description
1 polymer ?
#
loop_
_entity_poly.entity_id
_entity_poly.type
_entity_poly.pdbx_seq_one_letter_code
_entity_poly.pdbx_strand_id
1 'polypeptide(L)'
;MALARLNVKAITVGLSLKAAYVDGLVIPGELLSLDLDKLREDIAQAHRDALALSVEIAYPTPENVVQLIQLAHRRALGLSLEASIPTDESLPMLLARAEAQASALYSLLSSRGYPPSG
;
A
#
# COMPACT_ATOMS: atom_id res chain seq x y z
N MET A 1 53.81 37.34 -15.32
CA MET A 1 52.93 36.44 -14.54
C MET A 1 51.95 37.26 -13.72
N ALA A 2 51.08 38.03 -14.39
CA ALA A 2 50.11 38.90 -13.72
C ALA A 2 48.96 39.19 -14.70
N LEU A 3 47.97 38.30 -14.73
CA LEU A 3 46.71 38.57 -15.41
C LEU A 3 45.60 38.27 -14.41
N ALA A 4 45.32 39.30 -13.60
CA ALA A 4 44.10 39.50 -12.83
C ALA A 4 42.87 39.54 -13.77
N ARG A 5 42.60 38.44 -14.47
CA ARG A 5 41.51 38.31 -15.42
C ARG A 5 40.81 37.00 -15.15
N LEU A 6 39.76 37.09 -14.35
CA LEU A 6 38.41 36.62 -14.68
C LEU A 6 37.66 36.19 -13.40
N ASN A 7 37.56 37.10 -12.43
CA ASN A 7 36.62 36.95 -11.31
C ASN A 7 35.20 37.37 -11.76
N VAL A 8 34.77 36.88 -12.93
CA VAL A 8 33.41 37.09 -13.41
C VAL A 8 32.55 36.15 -12.60
N LYS A 9 32.01 36.67 -11.48
CA LYS A 9 30.80 36.11 -10.89
C LYS A 9 29.77 36.08 -12.01
N ALA A 10 29.43 34.89 -12.50
CA ALA A 10 28.29 34.70 -13.37
C ALA A 10 27.05 35.13 -12.57
N ILE A 11 26.66 36.38 -12.71
CA ILE A 11 25.37 36.85 -12.22
C ILE A 11 24.38 36.28 -13.23
N THR A 12 23.77 35.15 -12.89
CA THR A 12 22.59 34.66 -13.60
C THR A 12 21.48 35.67 -13.33
N VAL A 13 21.39 36.70 -14.18
CA VAL A 13 20.24 37.59 -14.21
C VAL A 13 19.09 36.75 -14.78
N GLY A 14 18.49 35.93 -13.93
CA GLY A 14 17.31 35.15 -14.27
C GLY A 14 16.15 36.10 -14.46
N LEU A 15 15.55 36.11 -15.65
CA LEU A 15 14.31 36.82 -15.90
C LEU A 15 13.23 36.22 -14.99
N SER A 16 12.74 36.96 -14.00
CA SER A 16 11.65 36.50 -13.12
C SER A 16 10.31 36.87 -13.76
N LEU A 17 9.60 35.85 -14.23
CA LEU A 17 8.29 36.02 -14.86
C LEU A 17 7.23 36.26 -13.78
N LYS A 18 6.67 37.47 -13.69
CA LYS A 18 5.64 37.81 -12.69
C LYS A 18 4.27 37.25 -13.03
N ALA A 19 3.92 37.22 -14.30
CA ALA A 19 2.69 36.64 -14.80
C ALA A 19 2.80 36.36 -16.31
N ALA A 20 2.05 35.36 -16.78
CA ALA A 20 1.81 35.13 -18.21
C ALA A 20 0.34 35.41 -18.52
N TYR A 21 0.07 36.01 -19.68
CA TYR A 21 -1.28 36.19 -20.19
C TYR A 21 -1.51 35.22 -21.33
N VAL A 22 -2.47 34.31 -21.16
CA VAL A 22 -2.82 33.30 -22.16
C VAL A 22 -4.34 33.29 -22.28
N ASP A 23 -4.88 33.57 -23.47
CA ASP A 23 -6.31 33.48 -23.80
C ASP A 23 -7.27 34.15 -22.80
N GLY A 24 -6.93 35.35 -22.30
CA GLY A 24 -7.77 36.06 -21.32
C GLY A 24 -7.42 35.76 -19.86
N LEU A 25 -6.58 34.76 -19.59
CA LEU A 25 -6.19 34.34 -18.25
C LEU A 25 -4.83 34.92 -17.87
N VAL A 26 -4.78 35.63 -16.73
CA VAL A 26 -3.52 36.06 -16.12
C VAL A 26 -3.06 34.96 -15.16
N ILE A 27 -2.01 34.24 -15.54
CA ILE A 27 -1.41 33.18 -14.73
C ILE A 27 -0.25 33.79 -13.94
N PRO A 28 -0.30 33.85 -12.60
CA PRO A 28 0.81 34.33 -11.78
C PRO A 28 2.05 33.45 -11.91
N GLY A 29 3.23 34.05 -11.76
CA GLY A 29 4.55 33.40 -11.86
C GLY A 29 4.68 32.13 -11.01
N GLU A 30 4.06 32.12 -9.84
CA GLU A 30 4.07 31.00 -8.89
C GLU A 30 3.36 29.75 -9.43
N LEU A 31 2.32 29.92 -10.25
CA LEU A 31 1.60 28.81 -10.89
C LEU A 31 2.28 28.35 -12.20
N LEU A 32 3.26 29.11 -12.70
CA LEU A 32 4.03 28.77 -13.89
C LEU A 32 5.22 27.86 -13.59
N SER A 33 5.63 27.75 -12.31
CA SER A 33 6.58 26.72 -11.88
C SER A 33 5.85 25.40 -11.65
N LEU A 34 5.81 24.54 -12.67
CA LEU A 34 5.30 23.19 -12.54
C LEU A 34 6.37 22.27 -11.94
N ASP A 35 6.02 21.64 -10.83
CA ASP A 35 6.75 20.50 -10.29
C ASP A 35 6.22 19.21 -10.94
N LEU A 36 6.95 18.69 -11.91
CA LEU A 36 6.58 17.51 -12.66
C LEU A 36 6.66 16.24 -11.81
N ASP A 37 7.54 16.21 -10.82
CA ASP A 37 7.71 15.06 -9.93
C ASP A 37 6.51 14.97 -8.99
N LYS A 38 6.12 16.10 -8.39
CA LYS A 38 4.91 16.18 -7.57
C LYS A 38 3.65 15.80 -8.35
N LEU A 39 3.49 16.29 -9.57
CA LEU A 39 2.34 15.93 -10.41
C LEU A 39 2.26 14.42 -10.68
N ARG A 40 3.41 13.78 -10.94
CA ARG A 40 3.48 12.34 -11.12
C ARG A 40 3.08 11.59 -9.85
N GLU A 41 3.56 12.05 -8.70
CA GLU A 41 3.21 11.47 -7.40
C GLU A 41 1.70 11.59 -7.13
N ASP A 42 1.12 12.76 -7.38
CA ASP A 42 -0.31 13.04 -7.19
C ASP A 42 -1.17 12.10 -8.07
N ILE A 43 -0.82 11.93 -9.34
CA ILE A 43 -1.53 11.02 -10.25
C ILE A 43 -1.40 9.56 -9.78
N ALA A 44 -0.20 9.15 -9.39
CA ALA A 44 0.03 7.80 -8.90
C ALA A 44 -0.73 7.53 -7.59
N GLN A 45 -0.84 8.54 -6.73
CA GLN A 45 -1.62 8.46 -5.50
C GLN A 45 -3.12 8.36 -5.80
N ALA A 46 -3.65 9.21 -6.68
CA ALA A 46 -5.05 9.17 -7.09
C ALA A 46 -5.44 7.79 -7.68
N HIS A 47 -4.56 7.19 -8.48
CA HIS A 47 -4.78 5.83 -8.98
C HIS A 47 -4.83 4.79 -7.85
N ARG A 48 -3.89 4.84 -6.90
CA ARG A 48 -3.88 3.93 -5.74
C ARG A 48 -5.16 4.08 -4.91
N ASP A 49 -5.59 5.32 -4.68
CA ASP A 49 -6.79 5.60 -3.89
C ASP A 49 -8.05 5.09 -4.60
N ALA A 50 -8.17 5.30 -5.90
CA ALA A 50 -9.28 4.78 -6.70
C ALA A 50 -9.32 3.25 -6.72
N LEU A 51 -8.17 2.60 -6.88
CA LEU A 51 -8.07 1.14 -6.82
C LEU A 51 -8.44 0.61 -5.44
N ALA A 52 -7.91 1.21 -4.37
CA ALA A 52 -8.22 0.82 -2.99
C ALA A 52 -9.71 0.97 -2.69
N LEU A 53 -10.32 2.09 -3.08
CA LEU A 53 -11.75 2.31 -2.94
C LEU A 53 -12.56 1.22 -3.66
N SER A 54 -12.24 0.96 -4.94
CA SER A 54 -12.90 -0.05 -5.76
C SER A 54 -12.81 -1.45 -5.13
N VAL A 55 -11.66 -1.80 -4.58
CA VAL A 55 -11.45 -3.08 -3.89
C VAL A 55 -12.26 -3.18 -2.59
N GLU A 56 -12.27 -2.12 -1.77
CA GLU A 56 -12.97 -2.14 -0.48
C GLU A 56 -14.49 -2.17 -0.62
N ILE A 57 -15.05 -1.50 -1.64
CA ILE A 57 -16.50 -1.59 -1.93
C ILE A 57 -16.87 -2.82 -2.77
N ALA A 58 -15.90 -3.68 -3.09
CA ALA A 58 -16.07 -4.84 -3.95
C ALA A 58 -16.65 -4.52 -5.34
N TYR A 59 -16.28 -3.38 -5.93
CA TYR A 59 -16.70 -2.98 -7.27
C TYR A 59 -15.80 -3.65 -8.32
N PRO A 60 -16.35 -4.54 -9.18
CA PRO A 60 -15.55 -5.28 -10.12
C PRO A 60 -15.18 -4.42 -11.34
N THR A 61 -13.88 -4.34 -11.61
CA THR A 61 -13.31 -3.82 -12.85
C THR A 61 -12.43 -4.89 -13.51
N PRO A 62 -12.17 -4.82 -14.83
CA PRO A 62 -11.30 -5.78 -15.51
C PRO A 62 -9.92 -5.93 -14.85
N GLU A 63 -9.42 -4.85 -14.25
CA GLU A 63 -8.10 -4.78 -13.61
C GLU A 63 -8.08 -5.45 -12.21
N ASN A 64 -9.20 -5.45 -11.48
CA ASN A 64 -9.23 -5.88 -10.07
C ASN A 64 -10.07 -7.14 -9.80
N VAL A 65 -10.85 -7.65 -10.77
CA VAL A 65 -11.81 -8.74 -10.54
C VAL A 65 -11.18 -10.02 -10.00
N VAL A 66 -9.99 -10.38 -10.51
CA VAL A 66 -9.26 -11.57 -10.04
C VAL A 66 -8.80 -11.38 -8.59
N GLN A 67 -8.33 -10.17 -8.25
CA GLN A 67 -7.89 -9.83 -6.90
C GLN A 67 -9.07 -9.85 -5.92
N LEU A 68 -10.24 -9.34 -6.34
CA LEU A 68 -11.46 -9.36 -5.54
C LEU A 68 -11.90 -10.78 -5.17
N ILE A 69 -11.89 -11.70 -6.14
CA ILE A 69 -12.26 -13.11 -5.89
C ILE A 69 -11.29 -13.77 -4.92
N GLN A 70 -9.99 -13.58 -5.11
CA GLN A 70 -8.96 -14.12 -4.22
C GLN A 70 -9.09 -13.54 -2.80
N LEU A 71 -9.35 -12.24 -2.69
CA LEU A 71 -9.54 -11.57 -1.41
C LEU A 71 -10.79 -12.09 -0.69
N ALA A 72 -11.91 -12.21 -1.39
CA ALA A 72 -13.15 -12.75 -0.86
C ALA A 72 -12.96 -14.17 -0.34
N HIS A 73 -12.30 -15.03 -1.13
CA HIS A 73 -11.99 -16.39 -0.74
C HIS A 73 -11.11 -16.45 0.53
N ARG A 74 -10.02 -15.68 0.59
CA ARG A 74 -9.13 -15.64 1.77
C ARG A 74 -9.85 -15.12 3.01
N ARG A 75 -10.71 -14.10 2.86
CA ARG A 75 -11.53 -13.56 3.97
C ARG A 75 -12.52 -14.61 4.47
N ALA A 76 -13.19 -15.33 3.57
CA ALA A 76 -14.14 -16.38 3.93
C ALA A 76 -13.45 -17.57 4.62
N LEU A 77 -12.31 -18.04 4.09
CA LEU A 77 -11.53 -19.11 4.69
C LEU A 77 -11.03 -18.71 6.08
N GLY A 78 -10.48 -17.50 6.23
CA GLY A 78 -10.05 -16.98 7.53
C GLY A 78 -11.18 -16.93 8.54
N LEU A 79 -12.36 -16.44 8.14
CA LEU A 79 -13.55 -16.43 9.00
C LEU A 79 -13.97 -17.86 9.41
N SER A 80 -14.00 -18.79 8.45
CA SER A 80 -14.34 -20.20 8.70
C SER A 80 -13.40 -20.83 9.72
N LEU A 81 -12.10 -20.59 9.60
CA LEU A 81 -11.09 -21.11 10.52
C LEU A 81 -11.19 -20.52 11.92
N GLU A 82 -11.40 -19.20 12.04
CA GLU A 82 -11.53 -18.56 13.36
C GLU A 82 -12.87 -18.89 14.03
N ALA A 83 -13.95 -19.03 13.26
CA ALA A 83 -15.25 -19.45 13.77
C ALA A 83 -15.33 -20.97 14.02
N SER A 84 -14.28 -21.74 13.69
CA SER A 84 -14.26 -23.22 13.77
C SER A 84 -15.41 -23.90 13.02
N ILE A 85 -15.81 -23.33 11.87
CA ILE A 85 -16.87 -23.86 11.03
C ILE A 85 -16.26 -24.90 10.08
N PRO A 86 -16.66 -26.18 10.17
CA PRO A 86 -16.12 -27.20 9.29
C PRO A 86 -16.72 -27.09 7.88
N THR A 87 -15.86 -26.86 6.90
CA THR A 87 -16.14 -27.00 5.46
C THR A 87 -15.12 -27.95 4.86
N ASP A 88 -15.40 -28.53 3.68
CA ASP A 88 -14.47 -29.48 3.03
C ASP A 88 -13.05 -28.91 2.87
N GLU A 89 -12.95 -27.60 2.67
CA GLU A 89 -11.69 -26.88 2.53
C GLU A 89 -11.04 -26.49 3.88
N SER A 90 -11.83 -26.12 4.91
CA SER A 90 -11.30 -25.70 6.20
C SER A 90 -10.99 -26.87 7.14
N LEU A 91 -11.64 -28.02 6.95
CA LEU A 91 -11.55 -29.18 7.85
C LEU A 91 -10.11 -29.67 8.08
N PRO A 92 -9.27 -29.85 7.03
CA PRO A 92 -7.88 -30.29 7.24
C PRO A 92 -7.07 -29.29 8.07
N MET A 93 -7.30 -27.99 7.84
CA MET A 93 -6.61 -26.92 8.56
C MET A 93 -7.07 -26.84 10.03
N LEU A 94 -8.37 -27.03 10.29
CA LEU A 94 -8.92 -27.06 11.65
C LEU A 94 -8.34 -28.23 12.45
N LEU A 95 -8.27 -29.42 11.85
CA LEU A 95 -7.67 -30.59 12.50
C LEU A 95 -6.18 -30.36 12.79
N ALA A 96 -5.42 -29.83 11.84
CA ALA A 96 -4.01 -29.50 12.05
C ALA A 96 -3.82 -28.46 13.16
N ARG A 97 -4.69 -27.44 13.24
CA ARG A 97 -4.68 -26.44 14.32
C ARG A 97 -4.98 -27.07 15.67
N ALA A 98 -5.97 -27.96 15.76
CA ALA A 98 -6.33 -28.65 16.99
C ALA A 98 -5.20 -29.57 17.49
N GLU A 99 -4.59 -30.34 16.59
CA GLU A 99 -3.42 -31.18 16.88
C GLU A 99 -2.26 -30.35 17.45
N ALA A 100 -1.94 -29.23 16.80
CA ALA A 100 -0.89 -28.33 17.24
C ALA A 100 -1.18 -27.72 18.62
N GLN A 101 -2.43 -27.32 18.88
CA GLN A 101 -2.86 -26.80 20.17
C GLN A 101 -2.79 -27.86 21.27
N ALA A 102 -3.24 -29.09 21.01
CA ALA A 102 -3.18 -30.20 21.96
C ALA A 102 -1.73 -30.56 22.30
N SER A 103 -0.85 -30.64 21.30
CA SER A 103 0.59 -30.90 21.49
C SER A 103 1.29 -29.79 22.29
N ALA A 104 0.94 -28.53 22.03
CA ALA A 104 1.45 -27.40 22.80
C ALA A 104 1.00 -27.44 24.27
N LEU A 105 -0.28 -27.75 24.52
CA LEU A 105 -0.81 -27.93 25.88
C LEU A 105 -0.13 -29.10 26.59
N TYR A 106 0.02 -30.25 25.92
CA TYR A 106 0.72 -31.41 26.46
C TYR A 106 2.15 -31.07 26.88
N SER A 107 2.87 -30.35 26.04
CA SER A 107 4.25 -29.92 26.31
C SER A 107 4.32 -28.98 27.52
N LEU A 108 3.38 -28.05 27.65
CA LEU A 108 3.27 -27.15 28.80
C LEU A 108 2.97 -27.91 30.10
N LEU A 109 2.03 -28.86 30.08
CA LEU A 109 1.67 -29.67 31.25
C LEU A 109 2.82 -30.58 31.70
N SER A 110 3.51 -31.19 30.74
CA SER A 110 4.69 -32.02 31.00
C SER A 110 5.81 -31.23 31.67
N SER A 111 6.04 -29.98 31.22
CA SER A 111 7.04 -29.09 31.85
C SER A 111 6.69 -28.66 33.27
N ARG A 112 5.39 -28.65 33.62
CA ARG A 112 4.89 -28.30 34.96
C ARG A 112 4.71 -29.50 35.89
N GLY A 113 5.11 -30.70 35.46
CA GLY A 113 5.15 -31.90 36.30
C GLY A 113 3.82 -32.65 36.46
N TYR A 114 2.83 -32.40 35.59
CA TYR A 114 1.59 -33.18 35.56
C TYR A 114 1.74 -34.34 34.56
N PRO A 115 1.75 -35.62 34.99
CA PRO A 115 1.86 -36.75 34.09
C PRO A 115 0.55 -36.96 33.29
N PRO A 116 0.63 -37.39 32.03
CA PRO A 116 -0.56 -37.62 31.22
C PRO A 116 -1.37 -38.80 31.74
N SER A 117 -2.62 -38.55 32.09
CA SER A 117 -3.62 -39.59 32.37
C SER A 117 -4.42 -39.86 31.08
N GLY A 118 -4.09 -40.96 30.40
CA GLY A 118 -4.94 -41.70 29.46
C GLY A 118 -5.44 -40.93 28.25
#